data_AF-A0A954I0I8-F1
#
_entry.id   AF-A0A954I0I8-F1
#
_cell.length_a   1.000
_cell.length_b   1.000
_cell.length_c   1.000
_cell.angle_alpha   90.00
_cell.angle_beta   90.00
_cell.angle_gamma   90.00
#
_symmetry.space_group_name_H-M   'P 1'
#
loop_
_entity.id
_entity.type
_entity.pdbx_description
1 polymer ?
#
loop_
_entity_poly.entity_id
_entity_poly.type
_entity_poly.pdbx_seq_one_letter_code
_entity_poly.pdbx_strand_id
1 'polypeptide(L)'
;RIQPLTVALLLPLFFTYSGLNTRIGLLNTAPLWGFCGLVLLAAVIGKGVACWLAARACGLPQREALGIGALMNARGLMELIIINIGLQRGVISPELFAMLVIMAVVTTLMASPLFEWVLPQRKLGPQRE
;
A
#
# COMPACT_ATOMS: atom_id res chain seq x y z
N ARG A 1 -0.79 -14.10 -24.28
CA ARG A 1 0.24 -15.15 -24.03
C ARG A 1 1.46 -14.68 -23.18
N ILE A 2 1.61 -13.38 -22.84
CA ILE A 2 2.75 -12.87 -22.03
C ILE A 2 2.52 -12.86 -20.51
N GLN A 3 1.31 -13.15 -20.06
CA GLN A 3 0.93 -13.15 -18.64
C GLN A 3 1.80 -14.06 -17.76
N PRO A 4 2.06 -15.35 -18.10
CA PRO A 4 2.89 -16.21 -17.25
C PRO A 4 4.33 -15.69 -17.13
N LEU A 5 4.90 -15.15 -18.22
CA LEU A 5 6.20 -14.50 -18.18
C LEU A 5 6.21 -13.28 -17.24
N THR A 6 5.15 -12.47 -17.30
CA THR A 6 5.05 -11.26 -16.48
C THR A 6 4.95 -11.58 -14.99
N VAL A 7 4.06 -12.51 -14.62
CA VAL A 7 3.78 -12.85 -13.22
C VAL A 7 4.90 -13.72 -12.61
N ALA A 8 5.46 -14.66 -13.38
CA ALA A 8 6.46 -15.59 -12.86
C ALA A 8 7.89 -15.02 -12.87
N LEU A 9 8.21 -14.11 -13.79
CA LEU A 9 9.57 -13.59 -13.97
C LEU A 9 9.66 -12.07 -13.74
N LEU A 10 8.95 -11.27 -14.53
CA LEU A 10 9.14 -9.81 -14.51
C LEU A 10 8.73 -9.18 -13.18
N LEU A 11 7.61 -9.62 -12.61
CA LEU A 11 7.07 -9.08 -11.37
C LEU A 11 8.00 -9.36 -10.17
N PRO A 12 8.45 -10.61 -9.92
CA PRO A 12 9.45 -10.88 -8.88
C PRO A 12 10.78 -10.15 -9.09
N LEU A 13 11.24 -10.04 -10.35
CA LEU A 13 12.47 -9.31 -10.68
C LEU A 13 12.32 -7.83 -10.36
N PHE A 14 11.16 -7.23 -10.67
CA PHE A 14 10.86 -5.83 -10.35
C PHE A 14 10.87 -5.56 -8.84
N PHE A 15 10.23 -6.43 -8.05
CA PHE A 15 10.26 -6.30 -6.59
C PHE A 15 11.67 -6.46 -6.02
N THR A 16 12.46 -7.40 -6.57
CA THR A 16 13.88 -7.57 -6.20
C THR A 16 14.69 -6.31 -6.52
N TYR A 17 14.54 -5.77 -7.73
CA TYR A 17 15.23 -4.55 -8.15
C TYR A 17 14.87 -3.36 -7.25
N SER A 18 13.58 -3.16 -6.98
CA SER A 18 13.13 -2.08 -6.08
C SER A 18 13.66 -2.28 -4.66
N GLY A 19 13.66 -3.52 -4.17
CA GLY A 19 14.17 -3.87 -2.84
C GLY A 19 15.68 -3.61 -2.70
N LEU A 20 16.49 -4.00 -3.69
CA LEU A 20 17.94 -3.78 -3.67
C LEU A 20 18.31 -2.28 -3.70
N ASN A 21 17.50 -1.45 -4.36
CA ASN A 21 17.68 0.01 -4.35
C ASN A 21 17.24 0.66 -3.03
N THR A 22 16.51 -0.06 -2.17
CA THR A 22 16.00 0.46 -0.91
C THR A 22 17.08 0.44 0.17
N ARG A 23 17.72 1.58 0.41
CA ARG A 23 18.74 1.73 1.44
C ARG A 23 18.13 2.17 2.77
N ILE A 24 17.63 1.21 3.55
CA ILE A 24 17.02 1.47 4.87
C ILE A 24 18.02 2.11 5.84
N GLY A 25 19.31 1.77 5.73
CA GLY A 25 20.40 2.38 6.49
C GLY A 25 20.70 3.84 6.15
N LEU A 26 19.83 4.52 5.40
CA LEU A 26 19.83 5.98 5.30
C LEU A 26 18.97 6.62 6.40
N LEU A 27 17.99 5.89 6.94
CA LEU A 27 17.12 6.31 8.03
C LEU A 27 17.80 6.10 9.38
N ASN A 28 18.90 6.82 9.62
CA ASN A 28 19.75 6.59 10.79
C ASN A 28 19.44 7.53 11.97
N THR A 29 18.55 8.50 11.79
CA THR A 29 18.27 9.53 12.80
C THR A 29 16.81 9.45 13.23
N ALA A 30 16.54 9.64 14.52
CA ALA A 30 15.19 9.71 15.08
C ALA A 30 14.20 10.64 14.32
N PRO A 31 14.56 11.86 13.87
CA PRO A 31 13.65 12.69 13.08
C PRO A 31 13.24 12.07 11.75
N LEU A 32 14.12 11.32 11.07
CA LEU A 32 13.80 10.65 9.80
C LEU A 32 12.76 9.54 10.01
N TRP A 33 12.87 8.79 11.11
CA TRP A 33 11.85 7.83 11.51
C TRP A 33 10.54 8.50 11.91
N GLY A 34 10.60 9.68 12.56
CA GLY A 34 9.42 10.50 12.84
C GLY A 34 8.69 10.93 11.56
N PHE A 35 9.43 11.41 10.56
CA PHE A 35 8.86 11.74 9.25
C PHE A 35 8.29 10.51 8.54
N CYS A 36 8.98 9.37 8.58
CA CYS A 36 8.47 8.12 8.02
C CYS A 36 7.13 7.72 8.66
N GLY A 37 7.04 7.81 10.00
CA GLY A 37 5.80 7.54 10.73
C GLY A 37 4.69 8.53 10.40
N LEU A 38 5.01 9.82 10.24
CA LEU A 38 4.05 10.84 9.83
C LEU A 38 3.51 10.57 8.42
N VAL A 39 4.38 10.23 7.46
CA VAL A 39 3.98 9.86 6.09
C VAL A 39 3.10 8.62 6.11
N LEU A 40 3.43 7.62 6.91
CA LEU A 40 2.62 6.42 7.09
C LEU A 40 1.22 6.75 7.63
N LEU A 41 1.14 7.52 8.71
CA LEU A 41 -0.13 7.95 9.30
C LEU A 41 -0.96 8.76 8.32
N ALA A 42 -0.35 9.73 7.63
CA ALA A 42 -1.02 10.53 6.62
C ALA A 42 -1.55 9.67 5.46
N ALA A 43 -0.78 8.67 5.02
CA ALA A 43 -1.20 7.75 3.96
C ALA A 43 -2.39 6.89 4.39
N VAL A 44 -2.35 6.28 5.58
CA VAL A 44 -3.41 5.41 6.09
C VAL A 44 -4.70 6.19 6.33
N ILE A 45 -4.60 7.34 7.00
CA ILE A 45 -5.77 8.17 7.30
C ILE A 45 -6.32 8.80 6.02
N GLY A 46 -5.46 9.41 5.21
CA GLY A 46 -5.87 10.12 4.01
C GLY A 46 -6.61 9.23 3.02
N LYS A 47 -6.09 8.02 2.75
CA LYS A 47 -6.77 7.07 1.84
C LYS A 47 -7.91 6.33 2.51
N GLY A 48 -7.68 5.77 3.69
CA GLY A 48 -8.68 4.96 4.39
C GLY A 48 -9.95 5.76 4.69
N VAL A 49 -9.81 6.96 5.24
CA VAL A 49 -10.96 7.82 5.60
C VAL A 49 -11.65 8.37 4.35
N ALA A 50 -10.90 8.81 3.34
CA ALA A 50 -11.51 9.34 2.11
C ALA A 50 -12.33 8.27 1.39
N CYS A 51 -11.81 7.05 1.26
CA CYS A 51 -12.53 5.95 0.62
C CYS A 51 -13.71 5.46 1.47
N TRP A 52 -13.57 5.43 2.80
CA TRP A 52 -14.70 5.14 3.69
C TRP A 52 -15.82 6.16 3.54
N LEU A 53 -15.50 7.47 3.56
CA LEU A 53 -16.47 8.54 3.37
C LEU A 53 -17.15 8.45 1.99
N ALA A 54 -16.39 8.21 0.93
CA ALA A 54 -16.94 8.02 -0.41
C ALA A 54 -17.89 6.82 -0.48
N ALA A 55 -17.52 5.68 0.10
CA ALA A 55 -18.38 4.50 0.16
C ALA A 55 -19.66 4.76 0.98
N ARG A 56 -19.57 5.54 2.07
CA ARG A 56 -20.73 5.98 2.85
C ARG A 56 -21.64 6.91 2.07
N ALA A 57 -21.09 7.83 1.29
CA ALA A 57 -21.85 8.70 0.40
C ALA A 57 -22.60 7.92 -0.70
N CYS A 58 -22.06 6.78 -1.14
CA CYS A 58 -22.72 5.86 -2.05
C CYS A 58 -23.80 4.96 -1.38
N GLY A 59 -24.03 5.10 -0.07
CA GLY A 59 -25.08 4.37 0.64
C GLY A 59 -24.67 3.00 1.20
N LEU A 60 -23.39 2.63 1.15
CA LEU A 60 -22.94 1.32 1.68
C LEU A 60 -23.05 1.27 3.22
N PRO A 61 -23.37 0.10 3.80
CA PRO A 61 -23.40 -0.06 5.25
C PRO A 61 -22.01 0.16 5.85
N GLN A 62 -21.98 0.65 7.09
CA GLN A 62 -20.75 1.10 7.77
C GLN A 62 -19.62 0.06 7.73
N ARG A 63 -19.94 -1.24 7.86
CA ARG A 63 -18.97 -2.33 7.81
C ARG A 63 -18.32 -2.49 6.44
N GLU A 64 -19.12 -2.50 5.38
CA GLU A 64 -18.63 -2.61 4.00
C GLU A 64 -17.80 -1.38 3.60
N ALA A 65 -18.26 -0.18 3.98
CA ALA A 65 -17.51 1.05 3.74
C ALA A 65 -16.15 1.04 4.45
N LEU A 66 -16.07 0.54 5.69
CA LEU A 66 -14.81 0.39 6.42
C LEU A 66 -13.91 -0.68 5.79
N GLY A 67 -14.49 -1.77 5.28
CA GLY A 67 -13.78 -2.80 4.54
C GLY A 67 -13.14 -2.26 3.26
N ILE A 68 -13.88 -1.42 2.51
CA ILE A 68 -13.33 -0.71 1.35
C ILE A 68 -12.18 0.21 1.79
N GLY A 69 -12.39 1.02 2.83
CA GLY A 69 -11.33 1.88 3.37
C GLY A 69 -10.06 1.11 3.75
N ALA A 70 -10.21 -0.07 4.35
CA ALA A 70 -9.10 -0.95 4.70
C ALA A 70 -8.35 -1.49 3.47
N LEU A 71 -9.08 -2.00 2.47
CA LEU A 71 -8.48 -2.57 1.25
C LEU A 71 -7.81 -1.51 0.37
N MET A 72 -8.28 -0.25 0.39
CA MET A 72 -7.68 0.84 -0.39
C MET A 72 -6.28 1.25 0.10
N ASN A 73 -5.87 0.79 1.28
CA ASN A 73 -4.49 0.96 1.77
C ASN A 73 -3.50 -0.04 1.13
N ALA A 74 -3.99 -1.08 0.45
CA ALA A 74 -3.13 -2.00 -0.28
C ALA A 74 -2.38 -1.23 -1.38
N ARG A 75 -1.06 -1.22 -1.28
CA ARG A 75 -0.17 -0.60 -2.27
C ARG A 75 0.39 -1.68 -3.15
N GLY A 76 0.41 -1.38 -4.44
CA GLY A 76 0.75 -2.35 -5.46
C GLY A 76 2.01 -1.99 -6.22
N LEU A 77 2.17 -2.73 -7.31
CA LEU A 77 3.21 -2.57 -8.32
C LEU A 77 3.32 -1.11 -8.81
N MET A 78 2.20 -0.47 -9.14
CA MET A 78 2.17 0.86 -9.76
C MET A 78 2.85 1.95 -8.91
N GLU A 79 2.69 1.90 -7.60
CA GLU A 79 3.34 2.87 -6.71
C GLU A 79 4.85 2.70 -6.69
N LEU A 80 5.32 1.45 -6.58
CA LEU A 80 6.73 1.13 -6.65
C LEU A 80 7.34 1.58 -7.98
N ILE A 81 6.61 1.46 -9.10
CA ILE A 81 7.08 1.96 -10.39
C ILE A 81 7.30 3.47 -10.31
N ILE A 82 6.30 4.21 -9.84
CA ILE A 82 6.33 5.68 -9.80
C ILE A 82 7.49 6.17 -8.93
N ILE A 83 7.71 5.58 -7.76
CA ILE A 83 8.81 5.99 -6.88
C ILE A 83 10.18 5.60 -7.45
N ASN A 84 10.32 4.46 -8.15
CA ASN A 84 11.58 4.11 -8.83
C ASN A 84 11.89 5.11 -9.95
N ILE A 85 10.89 5.48 -10.75
CA ILE A 85 11.05 6.49 -11.80
C ILE A 85 11.39 7.86 -11.17
N GLY A 86 10.74 8.22 -10.06
CA GLY A 86 11.02 9.45 -9.33
C GLY A 86 12.47 9.51 -8.84
N LEU A 87 12.99 8.40 -8.29
CA LEU A 87 14.37 8.30 -7.84
C LEU A 87 15.35 8.41 -9.01
N GLN A 88 15.09 7.70 -10.12
CA GLN A 88 15.92 7.74 -11.32
C GLN A 88 16.00 9.13 -11.96
N ARG A 89 14.92 9.90 -11.87
CA ARG A 89 14.88 11.31 -12.34
C ARG A 89 15.40 12.31 -11.32
N GLY A 90 15.84 11.87 -10.14
CA GLY A 90 16.30 12.75 -9.07
C GLY A 90 15.21 13.63 -8.46
N VAL A 91 13.93 13.30 -8.68
CA VAL A 91 12.78 14.05 -8.13
C VAL A 91 12.62 13.78 -6.64
N ILE A 92 12.98 12.58 -6.19
CA ILE A 92 12.95 12.19 -4.77
C ILE A 92 14.33 11.77 -4.32
N SER A 93 14.67 12.09 -3.06
CA SER A 93 15.94 11.69 -2.47
C SER A 93 15.95 10.19 -2.14
N PRO A 94 17.14 9.57 -2.01
CA PRO A 94 17.27 8.18 -1.58
C PRO A 94 16.64 7.91 -0.20
N GLU A 95 16.65 8.88 0.73
CA GLU A 95 15.98 8.71 2.01
C GLU A 95 14.45 8.66 1.85
N LEU A 96 13.89 9.57 1.06
CA LEU A 96 12.45 9.61 0.79
C LEU A 96 12.00 8.35 0.05
N PHE A 97 12.79 7.85 -0.90
CA PHE A 97 12.53 6.57 -1.55
C PHE A 97 12.43 5.44 -0.52
N ALA A 98 13.38 5.33 0.41
CA ALA A 98 13.34 4.31 1.45
C ALA A 98 12.10 4.44 2.35
N MET A 99 11.73 5.66 2.76
CA MET A 99 10.51 5.89 3.55
C MET A 99 9.25 5.46 2.80
N LEU A 100 9.14 5.79 1.51
CA LEU A 100 7.96 5.45 0.69
C LEU A 100 7.85 3.95 0.44
N VAL A 101 8.98 3.24 0.26
CA VAL A 101 8.98 1.77 0.16
C VAL A 101 8.52 1.13 1.47
N ILE A 102 9.06 1.57 2.61
CA ILE A 102 8.66 1.06 3.93
C ILE A 102 7.17 1.31 4.15
N MET A 103 6.70 2.53 3.87
CA MET A 103 5.29 2.88 3.97
C MET A 103 4.44 1.95 3.10
N ALA A 104 4.77 1.76 1.82
CA ALA A 104 4.01 0.91 0.91
C ALA A 104 3.94 -0.55 1.38
N VAL A 105 5.05 -1.11 1.88
CA VAL A 105 5.06 -2.47 2.43
C VAL A 105 4.18 -2.55 3.68
N VAL A 106 4.36 -1.63 4.62
CA VAL A 106 3.61 -1.63 5.89
C VAL A 106 2.12 -1.46 5.65
N THR A 107 1.68 -0.49 4.84
CA THR A 107 0.24 -0.29 4.57
C THR A 107 -0.38 -1.48 3.85
N THR A 108 0.37 -2.18 2.99
CA THR A 108 -0.10 -3.38 2.29
C THR A 108 -0.26 -4.55 3.23
N LEU A 109 0.72 -4.78 4.11
CA LEU A 109 0.63 -5.81 5.15
C LEU A 109 -0.47 -5.50 6.17
N MET A 110 -0.79 -4.23 6.39
CA MET A 110 -1.90 -3.78 7.24
C MET A 110 -3.27 -3.99 6.59
N ALA A 111 -3.40 -3.87 5.26
CA ALA A 111 -4.69 -3.90 4.58
C ALA A 111 -5.46 -5.21 4.82
N SER A 112 -4.81 -6.38 4.69
CA SER A 112 -5.42 -7.69 4.90
C SER A 112 -5.97 -7.90 6.32
N PRO A 113 -5.19 -7.73 7.41
CA PRO A 113 -5.70 -7.91 8.76
C PRO A 113 -6.75 -6.85 9.15
N LEU A 114 -6.61 -5.60 8.68
CA LEU A 114 -7.65 -4.58 8.90
C LEU A 114 -8.96 -4.97 8.23
N PHE A 115 -8.90 -5.50 7.01
CA PHE A 115 -10.09 -5.96 6.29
C PHE A 115 -10.75 -7.14 7.02
N GLU A 116 -9.98 -8.16 7.42
CA GLU A 116 -10.51 -9.31 8.16
C GLU A 116 -11.07 -8.93 9.54
N TRP A 117 -10.53 -7.91 10.19
CA TRP A 117 -11.06 -7.43 11.46
C TRP A 117 -12.41 -6.72 11.31
N VAL A 118 -12.58 -5.93 10.24
CA VAL A 118 -13.80 -5.16 9.97
C VAL A 118 -14.91 -6.05 9.38
N LEU A 119 -14.55 -6.93 8.44
CA LEU A 119 -15.38 -8.00 7.93
C LEU A 119 -14.75 -9.36 8.26
N PRO A 120 -14.91 -9.85 9.51
CA PRO A 120 -14.59 -11.23 9.83
C PRO A 120 -15.38 -12.09 8.88
N GLN A 121 -14.73 -13.03 8.19
CA GLN A 121 -15.34 -13.89 7.18
C GLN A 121 -16.54 -14.64 7.76
N ARG A 122 -17.70 -13.99 7.78
CA ARG A 122 -18.97 -14.64 7.99
C ARG A 122 -19.28 -15.23 6.63
N LYS A 123 -18.95 -16.52 6.51
CA LYS A 123 -19.31 -17.46 5.44
C LYS A 123 -20.05 -16.76 4.31
N LEU A 124 -19.37 -16.55 3.18
CA LEU A 124 -20.04 -16.37 1.89
C LEU A 124 -20.99 -17.55 1.73
N GLY A 125 -22.23 -17.39 2.19
CA GLY A 125 -23.34 -18.25 1.81
C GLY A 125 -23.44 -18.17 0.30
N PRO A 126 -23.73 -19.29 -0.39
CA PRO A 126 -23.72 -19.34 -1.84
C PRO A 126 -24.57 -18.19 -2.39
N GLN A 127 -23.93 -17.36 -3.22
CA GLN A 127 -24.63 -16.33 -3.98
C GLN A 127 -25.70 -17.05 -4.82
N ARG A 128 -26.97 -16.79 -4.50
CA ARG A 128 -28.08 -17.20 -5.36
C ARG A 128 -28.14 -16.21 -6.52
N GLU A 129 -27.76 -16.72 -7.69
CA GLU A 129 -28.19 -16.22 -9.00
C GLU A 129 -29.72 -16.19 -9.11
#